data_AF-A0A661UF48-F1
#
_entry.id   AF-A0A661UF48-F1
#
_cell.length_a   1.000
_cell.length_b   1.000
_cell.length_c   1.000
_cell.angle_alpha   90.00
_cell.angle_beta   90.00
_cell.angle_gamma   90.00
#
_symmetry.space_group_name_H-M   'P 1'
#
loop_
_entity.id
_entity.type
_entity.pdbx_description
1 polymer ?
#
loop_
_entity_poly.entity_id
_entity_poly.type
_entity_poly.pdbx_seq_one_letter_code
_entity_poly.pdbx_strand_id
1 'polypeptide(L)' 'MDDPIPIQLAVEDKLSETIVPKCGSTAKIGPDYNGTLGRFIDSYWDVQRAKRNSPSLRRAYKAIRGFEPILAKR' A
#
# COMPACT_ATOMS: atom_id res chain seq x y z
N MET A 1 10.17 -26.78 -16.74
CA MET A 1 10.91 -26.07 -15.68
C MET A 1 10.80 -24.62 -16.06
N ASP A 2 9.85 -23.91 -15.47
CA ASP A 2 9.74 -22.47 -15.69
C ASP A 2 10.96 -21.84 -15.03
N ASP A 3 11.84 -21.28 -15.84
CA ASP A 3 12.99 -20.54 -15.34
C ASP A 3 12.48 -19.48 -14.34
N PRO A 4 13.13 -19.33 -13.17
CA PRO A 4 12.74 -18.28 -12.24
C PRO A 4 12.80 -16.95 -13.00
N ILE A 5 11.70 -16.18 -12.94
CA ILE A 5 11.65 -14.83 -13.50
C ILE A 5 12.93 -14.12 -13.04
N PRO A 6 13.80 -13.68 -13.96
CA PRO A 6 15.03 -13.02 -13.57
C PRO A 6 14.63 -11.78 -12.77
N ILE A 7 15.09 -11.72 -11.51
CA ILE A 7 14.87 -10.57 -10.62
C ILE A 7 15.39 -9.27 -11.28
N GLN A 8 16.25 -9.38 -12.29
CA GLN A 8 16.81 -8.30 -13.11
C GLN A 8 15.87 -7.76 -14.20
N LEU A 9 14.68 -8.33 -14.42
CA LEU A 9 13.71 -7.83 -15.40
C LEU A 9 12.63 -6.92 -14.77
N ALA A 10 12.90 -6.35 -13.60
CA ALA A 10 12.35 -5.03 -13.32
C ALA A 10 13.11 -4.08 -14.25
N VAL A 11 12.57 -3.87 -15.46
CA VAL A 11 12.90 -2.72 -16.31
C VAL A 11 13.06 -1.52 -15.40
N GLU A 12 14.10 -0.70 -15.60
CA GLU A 12 14.41 0.53 -14.86
C GLU A 12 13.23 1.51 -14.88
N ASP A 13 12.16 1.16 -14.19
CA ASP A 13 10.97 1.96 -14.00
C ASP A 13 11.18 2.67 -12.68
N LYS A 14 11.16 3.99 -12.76
CA LYS A 14 11.27 4.93 -11.65
C LYS A 14 10.39 4.54 -10.47
N LEU A 15 9.24 3.89 -10.71
CA LEU A 15 8.38 3.37 -9.66
C LEU A 15 9.06 2.30 -8.81
N SER A 16 9.74 1.33 -9.45
CA SER A 16 10.41 0.22 -8.77
C SER A 16 11.58 0.72 -7.90
N GLU A 17 12.36 1.66 -8.40
CA GLU A 17 13.45 2.32 -7.65
C GLU A 17 12.96 3.05 -6.39
N THR A 18 11.70 3.47 -6.41
CA THR A 18 11.08 4.28 -5.36
C THR A 18 10.50 3.40 -4.25
N ILE A 19 9.94 2.23 -4.58
CA ILE A 19 9.20 1.38 -3.63
C ILE A 19 9.93 0.12 -3.19
N VAL A 20 10.96 -0.32 -3.93
CA VAL A 20 11.73 -1.52 -3.63
C VAL A 20 13.01 -1.14 -2.87
N PRO A 21 13.39 -1.87 -1.79
CA PRO A 21 14.68 -1.69 -1.16
C PRO A 21 15.83 -1.90 -2.14
N LYS A 22 16.90 -1.12 -2.03
CA LYS A 22 18.12 -1.35 -2.81
C LYS A 22 18.73 -2.70 -2.44
N CYS A 23 19.29 -3.40 -3.42
CA CYS A 23 20.01 -4.65 -3.19
C CYS A 23 21.14 -4.43 -2.17
N GLY A 24 21.26 -5.31 -1.18
CA GLY A 24 22.23 -5.19 -0.08
C GLY A 24 21.86 -4.19 1.02
N SER A 25 20.70 -3.52 0.91
CA SER A 25 20.19 -2.66 1.99
C SER A 25 19.59 -3.49 3.12
N THR A 26 19.69 -2.97 4.36
CA THR A 26 18.96 -3.50 5.52
C THR A 26 17.52 -2.97 5.61
N ALA A 27 17.13 -2.08 4.70
CA ALA A 27 15.78 -1.50 4.67
C ALA A 27 14.74 -2.54 4.24
N LYS A 28 13.59 -2.54 4.92
CA LYS A 28 12.46 -3.45 4.61
C LYS A 28 11.57 -2.95 3.48
N ILE A 29 11.61 -1.66 3.17
CA ILE A 29 10.81 -0.98 2.15
C ILE A 29 11.68 0.01 1.37
N GLY A 30 11.28 0.34 0.14
CA GLY A 30 11.96 1.33 -0.68
C GLY A 30 11.87 2.76 -0.12
N PRO A 31 12.73 3.66 -0.62
CA PRO A 31 12.94 4.99 -0.04
C PRO A 31 11.69 5.87 0.02
N ASP A 32 10.75 5.73 -0.91
CA ASP A 32 9.49 6.48 -0.92
C ASP A 32 8.28 5.57 -1.15
N TYR A 33 8.31 4.41 -0.48
CA TYR A 33 7.18 3.47 -0.43
C TYR A 33 5.89 4.16 0.06
N ASN A 34 5.96 4.89 1.19
CA ASN A 34 4.79 5.52 1.79
C ASN A 34 4.23 6.67 0.96
N GLY A 35 5.07 7.51 0.34
CA GLY A 35 4.59 8.60 -0.51
C GLY A 35 3.98 8.07 -1.81
N THR A 36 4.58 7.04 -2.41
CA THR A 36 4.02 6.37 -3.59
C THR A 36 2.69 5.68 -3.27
N LEU A 37 2.62 4.92 -2.17
CA LEU A 37 1.39 4.28 -1.72
C LEU A 37 0.30 5.32 -1.40
N GLY A 38 0.65 6.40 -0.72
CA GLY A 38 -0.26 7.51 -0.42
C GLY A 38 -0.85 8.11 -1.69
N ARG A 39 -0.02 8.38 -2.70
CA ARG A 39 -0.49 8.88 -4.01
C ARG A 39 -1.41 7.89 -4.71
N PHE A 40 -1.09 6.60 -4.67
CA PHE A 40 -1.97 5.59 -5.24
C PHE A 40 -3.35 5.60 -4.57
N ILE A 41 -3.36 5.62 -3.22
CA ILE A 41 -4.58 5.66 -2.42
C ILE A 41 -5.42 6.90 -2.73
N ASP A 42 -4.78 8.06 -2.82
CA ASP A 42 -5.45 9.34 -3.05
C ASP A 42 -5.99 9.51 -4.47
N SER A 43 -5.17 9.19 -5.48
CA SER A 43 -5.49 9.52 -6.87
C SER A 43 -6.15 8.38 -7.67
N TYR A 44 -5.97 7.12 -7.25
CA TYR A 44 -6.36 5.96 -8.07
C TYR A 44 -7.25 4.94 -7.34
N TRP A 45 -7.11 4.80 -6.02
CA TRP A 45 -7.80 3.74 -5.29
C TRP A 45 -9.27 4.10 -4.98
N ASP A 46 -10.20 3.32 -5.52
CA ASP A 46 -11.63 3.43 -5.18
C ASP A 46 -11.99 2.53 -3.98
N VAL A 47 -12.09 3.13 -2.80
CA VAL A 47 -12.49 2.46 -1.55
C VAL A 47 -13.90 1.86 -1.62
N GLN A 48 -14.83 2.45 -2.39
CA GLN A 48 -16.19 1.92 -2.53
C GLN A 48 -16.17 0.63 -3.35
N ARG A 49 -15.41 0.60 -4.45
CA ARG A 49 -15.19 -0.62 -5.24
C ARG A 49 -14.45 -1.69 -4.45
N ALA A 50 -13.40 -1.33 -3.74
CA ALA A 50 -12.60 -2.28 -2.96
C ALA A 50 -13.41 -2.98 -1.88
N LYS A 51 -14.19 -2.24 -1.07
CA LYS A 51 -14.99 -2.83 0.01
C LYS A 51 -16.15 -3.70 -0.47
N ARG A 52 -16.65 -3.52 -1.71
CA ARG A 52 -17.66 -4.40 -2.28
C ARG A 52 -17.12 -5.82 -2.52
N ASN A 53 -15.83 -5.92 -2.85
CA ASN A 53 -15.17 -7.19 -3.18
C ASN A 53 -14.43 -7.81 -1.99
N SER A 54 -14.28 -7.09 -0.87
CA SER A 54 -13.58 -7.58 0.33
C SER A 54 -14.45 -7.42 1.59
N PRO A 55 -15.03 -8.53 2.11
CA PRO A 55 -15.86 -8.49 3.32
C PRO A 55 -15.14 -7.98 4.56
N SER A 56 -13.85 -8.29 4.73
CA SER A 56 -13.04 -7.80 5.85
C SER A 56 -12.82 -6.28 5.77
N LEU A 57 -12.49 -5.77 4.58
CA LEU A 57 -12.35 -4.33 4.35
C LEU A 57 -13.66 -3.59 4.59
N ARG A 58 -14.80 -4.16 4.18
CA ARG A 58 -16.12 -3.58 4.46
C ARG A 58 -16.40 -3.45 5.95
N ARG A 59 -16.03 -4.44 6.76
CA ARG A 59 -16.18 -4.38 8.22
C ARG A 59 -15.29 -3.29 8.81
N ALA A 60 -14.02 -3.25 8.42
CA ALA A 60 -13.07 -2.23 8.85
C ALA A 60 -13.56 -0.81 8.50
N TYR A 61 -14.02 -0.60 7.26
CA TYR A 61 -14.59 0.66 6.81
C TYR A 61 -15.77 1.12 7.68
N LYS A 62 -16.70 0.21 8.01
CA LYS A 62 -17.84 0.52 8.89
C LYS A 62 -17.39 0.92 10.29
N ALA A 63 -16.46 0.17 10.88
CA ALA A 63 -15.94 0.46 12.21
C ALA A 63 -15.26 1.82 12.28
N ILE A 64 -14.40 2.14 11.30
CA ILE A 64 -13.70 3.42 11.24
C ILE A 64 -14.68 4.58 11.02
N ARG A 65 -15.67 4.42 10.11
CA ARG A 65 -16.64 5.48 9.81
C ARG A 65 -17.66 5.73 10.92
N GLY A 66 -17.93 4.73 11.75
CA GLY A 66 -18.80 4.85 12.93
C GLY A 66 -18.03 5.11 14.21
N PHE A 67 -16.72 5.37 14.14
CA PHE A 67 -15.92 5.64 15.32
C PHE A 67 -16.16 7.07 15.81
N GLU A 68 -16.72 7.18 17.00
CA GLU A 68 -16.87 8.44 17.72
C GLU A 68 -15.91 8.46 18.91
N PRO A 69 -14.84 9.29 18.89
CA PRO A 69 -13.89 9.34 19.98
C PRO A 69 -14.55 9.93 21.24
N ILE A 70 -14.43 9.24 22.37
CA ILE A 70 -14.77 9.81 23.66
C ILE A 70 -13.65 10.78 24.04
N LEU A 71 -13.85 12.07 23.77
CA LEU A 71 -12.97 13.11 24.28
C LEU A 71 -13.19 13.22 25.78
N ALA A 72 -12.36 12.53 26.57
CA ALA A 72 -12.30 12.76 28.00
C ALA A 72 -11.90 14.22 28.23
N LYS A 73 -12.76 15.00 28.90
CA LYS A 73 -12.41 16.34 29.38
C LYS A 73 -11.28 16.16 30.41
N ARG A 74 -10.11 16.72 30.10
CA ARG A 74 -9.05 16.96 31.08
C ARG A 74 -9.42 18.11 31.99
#